data_AF-A0A1G9I5N5-F1
#
_entry.id   AF-A0A1G9I5N5-F1
#
_cell.length_a   1.000
_cell.length_b   1.000
_cell.length_c   1.000
_cell.angle_alpha   90.00
_cell.angle_beta   90.00
_cell.angle_gamma   90.00
#
_symmetry.space_group_name_H-M   'P 1'
#
loop_
_entity.id
_entity.type
_entity.pdbx_description
1 polymer ?
#
loop_
_entity_poly.entity_id
_entity_poly.type
_entity_poly.pdbx_seq_one_letter_code
_entity_poly.pdbx_strand_id
1 'polypeptide(L)'
;MDYAVDYAALARAGEKANGLASDVAATLRGMRLDGIAAAVPGGLSAGAAEHVDGKWVAASVELVDALRRHAEALTATADSYRSAEERAAAAADAFFGSL
;
A
#
# COMPACT_ATOMS: atom_id res chain seq x y z
N MET A 1 -21.04 23.21 -9.18
CA MET A 1 -19.94 22.38 -8.68
C MET A 1 -20.57 21.18 -8.01
N ASP A 2 -20.31 19.99 -8.54
CA ASP A 2 -20.75 18.74 -7.93
C ASP A 2 -19.72 18.38 -6.86
N TYR A 3 -20.15 18.38 -5.60
CA TYR A 3 -19.28 18.10 -4.45
C TYR A 3 -19.23 16.60 -4.12
N ALA A 4 -19.77 15.75 -4.99
CA ALA A 4 -19.69 14.30 -4.84
C ALA A 4 -18.22 13.86 -4.91
N VAL A 5 -17.66 13.50 -3.76
CA VAL A 5 -16.36 12.83 -3.71
C VAL A 5 -16.51 11.48 -4.40
N ASP A 6 -15.74 11.23 -5.46
CA ASP A 6 -15.66 9.91 -6.10
C ASP A 6 -14.88 8.96 -5.18
N TYR A 7 -15.53 8.53 -4.09
CA TYR A 7 -14.96 7.56 -3.15
C TYR A 7 -14.72 6.20 -3.81
N ALA A 8 -15.37 5.91 -4.95
CA ALA A 8 -15.07 4.72 -5.75
C ALA A 8 -13.72 4.84 -6.48
N ALA A 9 -13.29 6.04 -6.90
CA ALA A 9 -11.93 6.27 -7.38
C ALA A 9 -10.89 6.10 -6.26
N LEU A 10 -11.19 6.57 -5.04
CA LEU A 10 -10.29 6.37 -3.88
C LEU A 10 -10.14 4.89 -3.52
N ALA A 11 -11.24 4.12 -3.48
CA ALA A 11 -11.20 2.68 -3.23
C ALA A 11 -10.38 1.94 -4.30
N ARG A 12 -10.62 2.24 -5.59
CA ARG A 12 -9.84 1.66 -6.71
C ARG A 12 -8.36 2.03 -6.63
N ALA A 13 -8.03 3.25 -6.18
CA ALA A 13 -6.64 3.66 -5.98
C ALA A 13 -5.98 2.88 -4.83
N GLY A 14 -6.71 2.65 -3.72
CA GLY A 14 -6.26 1.80 -2.61
C GLY A 14 -5.98 0.37 -3.04
N GLU A 15 -6.90 -0.25 -3.79
CA GLU A 15 -6.72 -1.60 -4.35
C GLU A 15 -5.49 -1.69 -5.26
N LYS A 16 -5.33 -0.73 -6.18
CA LYS A 16 -4.16 -0.65 -7.06
C LYS A 16 -2.85 -0.49 -6.28
N ALA A 17 -2.84 0.37 -5.25
CA ALA A 17 -1.66 0.57 -4.40
C ALA A 17 -1.29 -0.72 -3.64
N ASN A 18 -2.28 -1.49 -3.19
CA ASN A 18 -2.04 -2.77 -2.51
C ASN A 18 -1.54 -3.86 -3.48
N GLY A 19 -2.08 -3.90 -4.70
CA GLY A 19 -1.57 -4.75 -5.78
C GLY A 19 -0.11 -4.42 -6.11
N LEU A 20 0.19 -3.13 -6.30
CA LEU A 20 1.56 -2.65 -6.54
C LEU A 20 2.50 -3.01 -5.39
N ALA A 21 2.07 -2.86 -4.13
CA ALA A 21 2.88 -3.25 -2.97
C ALA A 21 3.24 -4.74 -3.01
N SER A 22 2.31 -5.59 -3.46
CA SER A 22 2.52 -7.04 -3.59
C SER A 22 3.51 -7.37 -4.73
N ASP A 23 3.36 -6.72 -5.88
CA ASP A 23 4.24 -6.90 -7.04
C ASP A 23 5.67 -6.41 -6.75
N VAL A 24 5.78 -5.25 -6.08
CA VAL A 24 7.04 -4.69 -5.62
C VAL A 24 7.70 -5.62 -4.60
N ALA A 25 6.94 -6.14 -3.62
CA ALA A 25 7.47 -7.09 -2.64
C ALA A 25 7.98 -8.40 -3.28
N ALA A 26 7.37 -8.86 -4.36
CA ALA A 26 7.84 -10.02 -5.11
C ALA A 26 9.13 -9.70 -5.89
N THR A 27 9.15 -8.56 -6.57
CA THR A 27 10.30 -8.10 -7.36
C THR A 27 11.54 -7.86 -6.48
N LEU A 28 11.36 -7.19 -5.34
CA LEU A 28 12.43 -6.89 -4.39
C LEU A 28 13.04 -8.16 -3.77
N ARG A 29 12.20 -9.19 -3.52
CA ARG A 29 12.67 -10.52 -3.09
C ARG A 29 13.50 -11.22 -4.17
N GLY A 30 13.12 -11.09 -5.44
CA GLY A 30 13.87 -11.66 -6.57
C GLY A 30 15.24 -10.98 -6.79
N MET A 31 15.39 -9.73 -6.36
CA MET A 31 16.65 -8.97 -6.45
C MET A 31 17.60 -9.17 -5.27
N ARG A 32 17.26 -10.03 -4.29
CA ARG A 32 18.16 -10.32 -3.18
C ARG A 32 19.53 -10.76 -3.69
N LEU A 33 20.57 -10.28 -3.02
CA LEU A 33 21.95 -10.49 -3.42
C LEU A 33 22.46 -11.87 -2.98
N ASP A 34 21.55 -12.81 -2.70
CA ASP A 34 21.83 -14.21 -2.35
C ASP A 34 22.82 -14.84 -3.36
N GLY A 35 22.75 -14.43 -4.64
CA GLY A 35 23.70 -14.84 -5.68
C GLY A 35 25.10 -14.21 -5.59
N ILE A 36 25.25 -13.00 -5.03
CA ILE A 36 26.55 -12.31 -4.91
C ILE A 36 27.38 -12.89 -3.76
N ALA A 37 26.76 -13.19 -2.61
CA ALA A 37 27.46 -13.85 -1.52
C ALA A 37 27.94 -15.26 -1.93
N ALA A 38 27.13 -15.99 -2.70
CA ALA A 38 27.53 -17.26 -3.30
C ALA A 38 28.64 -17.11 -4.37
N ALA A 39 28.71 -15.96 -5.05
CA ALA A 39 29.73 -15.66 -6.06
C ALA A 39 31.09 -15.24 -5.46
N VAL A 40 31.16 -14.88 -4.17
CA VAL A 40 32.41 -14.46 -3.50
C VAL A 40 32.66 -15.26 -2.21
N PRO A 41 32.92 -16.59 -2.29
CA PRO A 41 33.23 -17.38 -1.11
C PRO A 41 34.58 -16.97 -0.49
N GLY A 42 34.59 -16.64 0.80
CA GLY A 42 35.81 -16.60 1.62
C GLY A 42 36.66 -15.32 1.58
N GLY A 43 36.24 -14.28 0.86
CA GLY A 43 36.92 -12.98 0.85
C GLY A 43 36.40 -12.02 1.94
N LEU A 44 37.21 -11.03 2.34
CA LEU A 44 36.77 -9.91 3.20
C LEU A 44 35.52 -9.18 2.65
N SER A 45 35.26 -9.30 1.35
CA SER A 45 34.09 -8.77 0.65
C SER A 45 32.79 -9.55 0.92
N ALA A 46 32.85 -10.78 1.45
CA ALA A 46 31.65 -11.57 1.76
C ALA A 46 30.81 -10.89 2.86
N GLY A 47 31.44 -10.41 3.93
CA GLY A 47 30.74 -9.64 4.97
C GLY A 47 30.20 -8.30 4.48
N ALA A 48 30.86 -7.67 3.49
CA ALA A 48 30.33 -6.47 2.85
C ALA A 48 29.10 -6.78 1.98
N ALA A 49 29.09 -7.91 1.28
CA ALA A 49 27.94 -8.36 0.49
C ALA A 49 26.73 -8.67 1.40
N GLU A 50 26.94 -9.38 2.51
CA GLU A 50 25.88 -9.64 3.52
C GLU A 50 25.33 -8.34 4.12
N HIS A 51 26.19 -7.37 4.42
CA HIS A 51 25.76 -6.07 4.95
C HIS A 51 24.92 -5.28 3.94
N VAL A 52 25.27 -5.33 2.65
CA VAL A 52 24.49 -4.69 1.58
C VAL A 52 23.17 -5.42 1.36
N ASP A 53 23.14 -6.77 1.41
CA ASP A 53 21.88 -7.53 1.34
C ASP A 53 20.95 -7.19 2.51
N GLY A 54 21.48 -7.11 3.74
CA GLY A 54 20.72 -6.71 4.91
C GLY A 54 20.09 -5.32 4.77
N LYS A 55 20.85 -4.34 4.24
CA LYS A 55 20.33 -3.00 3.93
C LYS A 55 19.26 -3.02 2.85
N TRP A 56 19.45 -3.83 1.80
CA TRP A 56 18.47 -4.02 0.74
C TRP A 56 17.15 -4.57 1.28
N VAL A 57 17.22 -5.62 2.11
CA VAL A 57 16.04 -6.23 2.74
C VAL A 57 15.32 -5.22 3.62
N ALA A 58 16.05 -4.49 4.48
CA ALA A 58 15.44 -3.49 5.36
C ALA A 58 14.72 -2.37 4.57
N ALA A 59 15.38 -1.80 3.56
CA ALA A 59 14.78 -0.76 2.72
C ALA A 59 13.58 -1.28 1.91
N SER A 60 13.65 -2.54 1.46
CA SER A 60 12.55 -3.19 0.73
C SER A 60 11.31 -3.36 1.60
N VAL A 61 11.49 -3.80 2.85
CA VAL A 61 10.40 -3.93 3.82
C VAL A 61 9.78 -2.57 4.11
N GLU A 62 10.60 -1.54 4.35
CA GLU A 62 10.11 -0.18 4.64
C GLU A 62 9.27 0.39 3.48
N LEU A 63 9.71 0.20 2.23
CA LEU A 63 8.98 0.64 1.05
C LEU A 63 7.62 -0.07 0.93
N VAL A 64 7.59 -1.40 1.10
CA VAL A 64 6.35 -2.19 1.02
C VAL A 64 5.37 -1.76 2.11
N ASP A 65 5.84 -1.53 3.33
CA ASP A 65 5.00 -1.08 4.44
C ASP A 65 4.50 0.35 4.24
N ALA A 66 5.27 1.24 3.62
CA ALA A 66 4.80 2.56 3.23
C ALA A 66 3.67 2.50 2.18
N LEU A 67 3.82 1.66 1.16
CA LEU A 67 2.80 1.46 0.13
C LEU A 67 1.50 0.88 0.70
N ARG A 68 1.60 -0.11 1.60
CA ARG A 68 0.44 -0.70 2.29
C ARG A 68 -0.30 0.31 3.15
N ARG A 69 0.42 1.09 3.96
CA ARG A 69 -0.19 2.16 4.78
C ARG A 69 -0.90 3.21 3.91
N HIS A 70 -0.33 3.55 2.76
CA HIS A 70 -0.97 4.46 1.83
C HIS A 70 -2.25 3.86 1.23
N ALA A 71 -2.22 2.59 0.84
CA ALA A 71 -3.39 1.86 0.35
C ALA A 71 -4.51 1.81 1.41
N GLU A 72 -4.17 1.48 2.66
CA GLU A 72 -5.10 1.46 3.80
C GLU A 72 -5.73 2.82 4.04
N ALA A 73 -4.94 3.90 4.00
CA ALA A 73 -5.45 5.26 4.17
C ALA A 73 -6.46 5.66 3.08
N LEU A 74 -6.20 5.28 1.82
CA LEU A 74 -7.12 5.53 0.71
C LEU A 74 -8.44 4.78 0.89
N THR A 75 -8.38 3.50 1.24
CA THR A 75 -9.58 2.67 1.48
C THR A 75 -10.37 3.19 2.68
N ALA A 76 -9.70 3.49 3.81
CA ALA A 76 -10.35 4.04 5.00
C ALA A 76 -11.04 5.38 4.72
N THR A 77 -10.40 6.23 3.90
CA THR A 77 -11.00 7.51 3.48
C THR A 77 -12.24 7.27 2.61
N ALA A 78 -12.17 6.35 1.65
CA ALA A 78 -13.30 5.98 0.80
C ALA A 78 -14.50 5.46 1.62
N ASP A 79 -14.25 4.60 2.59
CA ASP A 79 -15.29 4.07 3.47
C ASP A 79 -15.90 5.16 4.36
N SER A 80 -15.08 6.08 4.87
CA SER A 80 -15.56 7.23 5.65
C SER A 80 -16.52 8.11 4.85
N TYR A 81 -16.20 8.40 3.59
CA TYR A 81 -17.09 9.12 2.68
C TYR A 81 -18.38 8.35 2.41
N ARG A 82 -18.30 7.05 2.11
CA ARG A 82 -19.49 6.22 1.89
C ARG A 82 -20.43 6.26 3.10
N SER A 83 -19.91 6.08 4.31
CA SER A 83 -20.72 6.14 5.53
C SER A 83 -21.26 7.54 5.84
N ALA A 84 -20.62 8.61 5.36
CA ALA A 84 -21.17 9.97 5.47
C ALA A 84 -22.37 10.16 4.53
N GLU A 85 -22.25 9.70 3.28
CA GLU A 85 -23.33 9.75 2.28
C GLU A 85 -24.54 8.90 2.71
N GLU A 86 -24.32 7.68 3.20
CA GLU A 86 -25.40 6.81 3.69
C GLU A 86 -26.18 7.45 4.85
N ARG A 87 -25.47 8.11 5.78
CA ARG A 87 -26.10 8.84 6.90
C ARG A 87 -26.86 10.07 6.41
N ALA A 88 -26.33 10.79 5.42
CA ALA A 88 -27.01 11.94 4.83
C ALA A 88 -28.29 11.52 4.10
N ALA A 89 -28.24 10.43 3.33
CA ALA A 89 -29.40 9.86 2.65
C ALA A 89 -30.46 9.40 3.64
N ALA A 90 -30.08 8.64 4.68
CA ALA A 90 -31.02 8.20 5.71
C ALA A 90 -31.68 9.37 6.47
N ALA A 91 -30.93 10.44 6.73
CA ALA A 91 -31.48 11.65 7.35
C ALA A 91 -32.44 12.40 6.42
N ALA A 92 -32.13 12.47 5.12
CA ALA A 92 -33.01 13.07 4.12
C ALA A 92 -34.30 12.27 3.96
N ASP A 93 -34.23 10.94 3.88
CA ASP A 93 -35.41 10.07 3.79
C ASP A 93 -36.29 10.18 5.04
N ALA A 94 -35.70 10.25 6.24
CA ALA A 94 -36.46 10.46 7.47
C ALA A 94 -37.18 11.81 7.50
N PHE A 95 -36.53 12.87 6.99
CA PHE A 95 -37.07 14.22 6.99
C PHE A 95 -38.13 14.44 5.91
N PHE A 96 -37.90 13.96 4.69
CA PHE A 96 -38.78 14.19 3.54
C PHE A 96 -39.79 13.06 3.29
N GLY A 97 -39.52 11.83 3.74
CA GLY A 97 -40.45 10.71 3.64
C GLY A 97 -41.54 10.68 4.72
N SER A 98 -41.51 11.61 5.68
CA SER A 98 -42.55 11.81 6.70
C SER A 98 -43.53 12.96 6.36
N LEU A 99 -43.35 13.61 5.21
CA LEU A 99 -44.29 14.56 4.58
C LEU A 99 -45.21 13.83 3.58
#